data_AF-A0A4Z0R108-F1
#
_entry.id   AF-A0A4Z0R108-F1
#
_cell.length_a   1.000
_cell.length_b   1.000
_cell.length_c   1.000
_cell.angle_alpha   90.00
_cell.angle_beta   90.00
_cell.angle_gamma   90.00
#
_symmetry.space_group_name_H-M   'P 1'
#
loop_
_entity.id
_entity.type
_entity.pdbx_description
1 polymer ?
#
loop_
_entity_poly.entity_id
_entity_poly.type
_entity_poly.pdbx_seq_one_letter_code
_entity_poly.pdbx_strand_id
1 'polypeptide(L)'
;MFQRPIIVFVRRIWVWGVMTVFIIMLLGAGSIKMTSSFSSSVKNKVIVVDPGHGGADPGAQNSGLKEKDINLDISIRLRDILESKGCIVILTREIDKDFYLPGFVLGRMAKRAELDNRINMATENNADLFISVHTNSFPRPNTYGMETYYHLNSSPGKSLAELIQKQLTQLQSDNKRKSKAGDYYLINQSKMPAVIVEVGFISNPRERNLLLSNNYRHSIADAIGTGIEHYFNDFPQGVRESIQTVSQEGPPMNSDDAYKLYFSSSDLESLVPENRHINQSTWAKLTLSQKSTLVLRELIQGPQAVTSTRTITPKTKILSLTVQNGIAIIDFSKDIRDDFPGGALVEDITIKSIVWTMTQIPGIDGVSILINGEYGDSIGGHIILDHTFPDKP
;
A
#
# COMPACT_ATOMS: atom_id res chain seq x y z
N MET A 1 24.80 -50.10 59.05
CA MET A 1 26.01 -49.35 59.42
C MET A 1 25.74 -47.88 59.13
N PHE A 2 25.25 -47.12 60.12
CA PHE A 2 24.92 -45.70 59.93
C PHE A 2 26.19 -44.87 60.17
N GLN A 3 26.65 -44.15 59.13
CA GLN A 3 27.75 -43.20 59.26
C GLN A 3 27.34 -42.05 60.18
N ARG A 4 28.20 -41.73 61.16
CA ARG A 4 27.98 -40.59 62.06
C ARG A 4 28.16 -39.28 61.28
N PRO A 5 27.32 -38.26 61.52
CA PRO A 5 27.45 -36.97 60.85
C PRO A 5 28.74 -36.28 61.26
N ILE A 6 29.45 -35.72 60.27
CA ILE A 6 30.62 -34.87 60.49
C ILE A 6 30.11 -33.48 60.85
N ILE A 7 30.33 -33.06 62.10
CA ILE A 7 30.00 -31.72 62.57
C ILE A 7 31.24 -30.84 62.38
N VAL A 8 31.16 -29.88 61.46
CA VAL A 8 32.23 -28.90 61.21
C VAL A 8 31.92 -27.63 61.99
N PHE A 9 32.74 -27.31 62.99
CA PHE A 9 32.65 -26.04 63.73
C PHE A 9 33.36 -24.92 62.95
N VAL A 10 32.58 -24.11 62.24
CA VAL A 10 33.10 -22.88 61.61
C VAL A 10 33.08 -21.76 62.65
N ARG A 11 34.26 -21.18 62.96
CA ARG A 11 34.32 -20.03 63.87
C ARG A 11 33.53 -18.86 63.28
N ARG A 12 32.64 -18.26 64.08
CA ARG A 12 31.77 -17.11 63.70
C ARG A 12 32.51 -16.02 62.91
N ILE A 13 33.77 -15.76 63.20
CA ILE A 13 34.58 -14.73 62.52
C ILE A 13 34.74 -14.98 61.02
N TRP A 14 34.80 -16.24 60.58
CA TRP A 14 34.91 -16.60 59.16
C TRP A 14 33.58 -16.42 58.43
N VAL A 15 32.46 -16.68 59.11
CA VAL A 15 31.12 -16.44 58.55
C VAL A 15 30.92 -14.94 58.31
N TRP A 16 31.28 -14.11 59.29
CA TRP A 16 31.24 -12.65 59.14
C TRP A 16 32.21 -12.14 58.06
N GLY A 17 33.41 -12.71 57.97
CA GLY A 17 34.38 -12.37 56.92
C GLY A 17 33.83 -12.65 55.51
N VAL A 18 33.28 -13.84 55.27
CA VAL A 18 32.71 -14.22 53.97
C VAL A 18 31.49 -13.37 53.63
N MET A 19 30.59 -13.13 54.60
CA MET A 19 29.43 -12.24 54.43
C MET A 19 29.85 -10.81 54.06
N THR A 20 30.91 -10.30 54.69
CA THR A 20 31.41 -8.94 54.41
C THR A 20 32.00 -8.84 53.01
N VAL A 21 32.79 -9.82 52.58
CA VAL A 21 33.33 -9.88 51.21
C VAL A 21 32.20 -9.98 50.17
N PHE A 22 31.16 -10.79 50.46
CA PHE A 22 30.00 -10.93 49.58
C PHE A 22 29.19 -9.63 49.47
N ILE A 23 29.00 -8.90 50.57
CA ILE A 23 28.34 -7.58 50.58
C ILE A 23 29.16 -6.54 49.83
N ILE A 24 30.49 -6.54 49.98
CA ILE A 24 31.38 -5.64 49.22
C ILE A 24 31.34 -5.95 47.72
N MET A 25 31.29 -7.24 47.34
CA MET A 25 31.07 -7.63 45.94
C MET A 25 29.71 -7.18 45.39
N LEU A 26 28.64 -7.31 46.17
CA LEU A 26 27.29 -6.85 45.80
C LEU A 26 27.22 -5.33 45.64
N LEU A 27 27.87 -4.57 46.53
CA LEU A 27 27.92 -3.11 46.46
C LEU A 27 28.83 -2.62 45.31
N GLY A 28 29.92 -3.35 45.02
CA GLY A 28 30.82 -3.06 43.89
C GLY A 28 30.22 -3.39 42.52
N ALA A 29 29.35 -4.40 42.43
CA ALA A 29 28.64 -4.74 41.19
C ALA A 29 27.52 -3.75 40.83
N GLY A 30 27.01 -2.98 41.80
CA GLY A 30 25.90 -2.03 41.61
C GLY A 30 26.24 -0.72 40.90
N SER A 31 27.48 -0.54 40.43
CA SER A 31 27.94 0.70 39.76
C SER A 31 28.60 0.46 38.40
N ILE A 32 28.27 -0.64 37.71
CA ILE A 32 28.48 -0.67 36.26
C ILE A 32 27.32 0.13 35.65
N LYS A 33 27.53 1.41 35.41
CA LYS A 33 26.72 2.12 34.41
C LYS A 33 27.01 1.44 33.07
N MET A 34 26.24 0.40 32.74
CA MET A 34 26.08 -0.04 31.37
C MET A 34 25.38 1.09 30.63
N THR A 35 26.14 2.11 30.24
CA THR A 35 25.76 2.95 29.12
C THR A 35 26.06 2.14 27.87
N SER A 36 25.24 1.11 27.59
CA SER A 36 25.03 0.78 26.20
C SER A 36 24.41 2.02 25.60
N SER A 37 25.24 2.82 24.92
CA SER A 37 24.74 3.80 23.97
C SER A 37 24.09 3.01 22.85
N PHE A 38 22.86 2.54 23.07
CA PHE A 38 21.96 2.21 21.98
C PHE A 38 21.70 3.53 21.25
N SER A 39 22.61 3.89 20.34
CA SER A 39 22.30 4.88 19.33
C SER A 39 21.11 4.30 18.58
N SER A 40 19.94 4.92 18.73
CA SER A 40 18.76 4.60 17.93
C SER A 40 19.19 4.53 16.46
N SER A 41 18.98 3.38 15.80
CA SER A 41 19.37 3.15 14.40
C SER A 41 18.66 4.10 13.43
N VAL A 42 17.54 4.67 13.88
CA VAL A 42 16.76 5.67 13.15
C VAL A 42 17.24 7.10 13.37
N LYS A 43 18.16 7.33 14.32
CA LYS A 43 18.65 8.68 14.61
C LYS A 43 19.30 9.31 13.38
N ASN A 44 18.96 10.57 13.12
CA ASN A 44 19.37 11.38 11.97
C ASN A 44 18.91 10.87 10.60
N LYS A 45 18.02 9.86 10.55
CA LYS A 45 17.42 9.44 9.29
C LYS A 45 16.40 10.47 8.82
N VAL A 46 16.42 10.79 7.54
CA VAL A 46 15.47 11.70 6.90
C VAL A 46 14.31 10.88 6.36
N ILE A 47 13.12 11.07 6.92
CA ILE A 47 11.93 10.33 6.53
C ILE A 47 10.93 11.33 5.97
N VAL A 48 10.56 11.18 4.70
CA VAL A 48 9.41 11.91 4.17
C VAL A 48 8.15 11.12 4.45
N VAL A 49 7.20 11.77 5.11
CA VAL A 49 5.87 11.22 5.35
C VAL A 49 4.88 11.99 4.49
N ASP A 50 4.13 11.28 3.66
CA ASP A 50 3.16 11.84 2.73
C ASP A 50 1.74 11.54 3.22
N PRO A 51 1.02 12.49 3.83
CA PRO A 51 -0.39 12.33 4.06
C PRO A 51 -1.13 12.38 2.71
N GLY A 52 -1.64 11.24 2.26
CA GLY A 52 -2.33 11.09 0.98
C GLY A 52 -3.48 12.10 0.83
N HIS A 53 -3.78 12.47 -0.42
CA HIS A 53 -4.82 13.47 -0.79
C HIS A 53 -4.55 14.85 -0.17
N GLY A 54 -5.57 15.71 -0.01
CA GLY A 54 -5.46 17.05 0.56
C GLY A 54 -6.12 18.13 -0.29
N GLY A 55 -6.51 19.24 0.33
CA GLY A 55 -7.13 20.37 -0.35
C GLY A 55 -8.45 19.98 -1.03
N ALA A 56 -8.52 20.21 -2.34
CA ALA A 56 -9.69 19.88 -3.16
C ALA A 56 -9.89 18.37 -3.37
N ASP A 57 -8.87 17.53 -3.12
CA ASP A 57 -8.95 16.08 -3.19
C ASP A 57 -9.29 15.51 -1.80
N PRO A 58 -10.54 15.09 -1.53
CA PRO A 58 -10.93 14.54 -0.23
C PRO A 58 -10.48 13.09 -0.03
N GLY A 59 -10.02 12.40 -1.09
CA GLY A 59 -9.93 10.95 -1.13
C GLY A 59 -11.29 10.27 -0.93
N ALA A 60 -11.28 9.04 -0.42
CA ALA A 60 -12.48 8.32 -0.08
C ALA A 60 -13.30 9.02 1.03
N GLN A 61 -14.63 8.94 0.94
CA GLN A 61 -15.53 9.60 1.88
C GLN A 61 -16.65 8.67 2.32
N ASN A 62 -16.95 8.65 3.62
CA ASN A 62 -18.08 7.90 4.15
C ASN A 62 -18.59 8.52 5.46
N SER A 63 -19.90 8.76 5.55
CA SER A 63 -20.55 9.25 6.78
C SER A 63 -19.92 10.52 7.38
N GLY A 64 -19.51 11.46 6.51
CA GLY A 64 -18.86 12.72 6.90
C GLY A 64 -17.36 12.63 7.20
N LEU A 65 -16.79 11.42 7.25
CA LEU A 65 -15.36 11.19 7.39
C LEU A 65 -14.70 11.24 6.00
N LYS A 66 -13.53 11.88 5.92
CA LYS A 66 -12.74 12.00 4.69
C LYS A 66 -11.37 11.36 4.91
N GLU A 67 -10.92 10.61 3.92
CA GLU A 67 -9.60 9.98 3.91
C GLU A 67 -8.49 11.01 4.18
N LYS A 68 -8.51 12.17 3.52
CA LYS A 68 -7.47 13.19 3.69
C LYS A 68 -7.28 13.66 5.14
N ASP A 69 -8.33 13.64 5.95
CA ASP A 69 -8.30 14.11 7.34
C ASP A 69 -7.69 13.04 8.26
N ILE A 70 -8.04 11.77 8.02
CA ILE A 70 -7.44 10.61 8.70
C ILE A 70 -5.95 10.51 8.39
N ASN A 71 -5.60 10.61 7.11
CA ASN A 71 -4.22 10.51 6.63
C ASN A 71 -3.37 11.60 7.29
N LEU A 72 -3.84 12.84 7.34
CA LEU A 72 -3.11 13.95 7.96
C LEU A 72 -2.87 13.73 9.46
N ASP A 73 -3.91 13.35 10.21
CA ASP A 73 -3.78 13.13 11.66
C ASP A 73 -2.82 11.98 11.98
N ILE A 74 -2.88 10.85 11.27
CA ILE A 74 -1.95 9.74 11.46
C ILE A 74 -0.52 10.14 11.09
N SER A 75 -0.32 10.85 9.98
CA SER A 75 1.00 11.31 9.54
C SER A 75 1.65 12.29 10.51
N ILE A 76 0.88 13.22 11.09
CA ILE A 76 1.37 14.14 12.14
C ILE A 76 1.81 13.36 13.38
N ARG A 77 1.01 12.38 13.82
CA ARG A 77 1.41 11.51 14.95
C ARG A 77 2.66 10.71 14.64
N LEU A 78 2.77 10.18 13.42
CA LEU A 78 3.94 9.44 12.98
C LEU A 78 5.20 10.32 12.99
N ARG A 79 5.08 11.57 12.51
CA ARG A 79 6.15 12.58 12.62
C ARG A 79 6.60 12.74 14.06
N ASP A 80 5.68 13.05 14.97
CA ASP A 80 6.02 13.32 16.37
C ASP A 80 6.71 12.11 17.04
N ILE A 81 6.26 10.89 16.72
CA ILE A 81 6.87 9.64 17.21
C ILE A 81 8.29 9.48 16.67
N LEU A 82 8.50 9.64 15.37
CA LEU A 82 9.82 9.48 14.74
C LEU A 82 10.80 10.59 15.15
N GLU A 83 10.34 11.84 15.27
CA GLU A 83 11.16 12.96 15.77
C GLU A 83 11.61 12.73 17.22
N SER A 84 10.73 12.17 18.07
CA SER A 84 11.10 11.80 19.45
C SER A 84 12.23 10.74 19.51
N LYS A 85 12.41 9.97 18.43
CA LYS A 85 13.44 8.95 18.25
C LYS A 85 14.70 9.49 17.57
N GLY A 86 14.70 10.79 17.22
CA GLY A 86 15.83 11.50 16.62
C GLY A 86 15.86 11.49 15.10
N CYS A 87 14.78 11.09 14.42
CA CYS A 87 14.66 11.25 12.98
C CYS A 87 14.47 12.72 12.59
N ILE A 88 14.78 13.04 11.34
CA ILE A 88 14.35 14.28 10.69
C ILE A 88 13.14 13.90 9.85
N VAL A 89 11.96 14.42 10.18
CA VAL A 89 10.74 14.09 9.44
C VAL A 89 10.25 15.28 8.65
N ILE A 90 9.91 15.04 7.39
CA ILE A 90 9.38 16.07 6.50
C ILE A 90 8.00 15.60 6.02
N LEU A 91 6.96 16.37 6.35
CA LEU A 91 5.62 16.10 5.86
C LEU A 91 5.43 16.73 4.48
N THR A 92 4.88 16.00 3.51
CA THR A 92 4.46 16.60 2.22
C THR A 92 3.37 17.64 2.41
N ARG A 93 2.58 17.51 3.49
CA ARG A 93 1.66 18.53 3.96
C ARG A 93 1.44 18.49 5.47
N GLU A 94 1.33 19.67 6.08
CA GLU A 94 1.01 19.81 7.51
C GLU A 94 -0.42 20.33 7.78
N ILE A 95 -1.08 20.85 6.73
CA ILE A 95 -2.44 21.37 6.78
C ILE A 95 -3.24 20.90 5.57
N ASP A 96 -4.57 21.05 5.63
CA ASP A 96 -5.46 20.78 4.52
C ASP A 96 -5.37 21.89 3.46
N LYS A 97 -4.52 21.72 2.45
CA LYS A 97 -4.37 22.63 1.30
C LYS A 97 -3.92 21.88 0.05
N ASP A 98 -4.19 22.47 -1.11
CA ASP A 98 -3.54 22.10 -2.38
C ASP A 98 -2.13 22.73 -2.41
N PHE A 99 -1.10 22.02 -2.86
CA PHE A 99 0.30 22.51 -2.78
C PHE A 99 0.79 23.13 -4.06
N TYR A 100 0.49 22.55 -5.21
CA TYR A 100 1.24 22.93 -6.41
C TYR A 100 0.68 24.18 -7.10
N LEU A 101 -0.64 24.29 -7.34
CA LEU A 101 -1.22 25.40 -8.11
C LEU A 101 -2.71 25.65 -7.78
N PRO A 102 -3.06 26.15 -6.58
CA PRO A 102 -4.46 26.43 -6.23
C PRO A 102 -5.09 27.43 -7.22
N GLY A 103 -6.00 26.95 -8.06
CA GLY A 103 -6.81 27.76 -8.99
C GLY A 103 -6.18 28.09 -10.36
N PHE A 104 -4.93 27.70 -10.65
CA PHE A 104 -4.25 28.03 -11.92
C PHE A 104 -4.16 26.87 -12.90
N VAL A 105 -4.10 25.63 -12.39
CA VAL A 105 -4.12 24.41 -13.19
C VAL A 105 -5.21 23.51 -12.60
N LEU A 106 -6.09 22.99 -13.45
CA LEU A 106 -7.21 22.13 -13.07
C LEU A 106 -7.02 20.74 -13.70
N GLY A 107 -7.64 19.74 -13.09
CA GLY A 107 -7.65 18.38 -13.62
C GLY A 107 -6.28 17.69 -13.58
N ARG A 108 -5.99 16.86 -14.59
CA ARG A 108 -4.82 15.97 -14.65
C ARG A 108 -3.49 16.66 -14.37
N MET A 109 -3.22 17.78 -15.03
CA MET A 109 -1.92 18.45 -14.93
C MET A 109 -1.65 18.91 -13.50
N ALA A 110 -2.69 19.36 -12.78
CA ALA A 110 -2.58 19.71 -11.38
C ALA A 110 -2.28 18.48 -10.52
N LYS A 111 -2.99 17.37 -10.75
CA LYS A 111 -2.79 16.12 -10.01
C LYS A 111 -1.40 15.55 -10.24
N ARG A 112 -0.92 15.50 -11.48
CA ARG A 112 0.42 15.02 -11.82
C ARG A 112 1.48 15.89 -11.16
N ALA A 113 1.36 17.20 -11.29
CA ALA A 113 2.34 18.12 -10.72
C ALA A 113 2.34 18.11 -9.19
N GLU A 114 1.18 17.90 -8.56
CA GLU A 114 1.05 17.67 -7.11
C GLU A 114 1.76 16.38 -6.67
N LEU A 115 1.60 15.28 -7.40
CA LEU A 115 2.30 14.03 -7.12
C LEU A 115 3.82 14.17 -7.34
N ASP A 116 4.24 14.83 -8.42
CA ASP A 116 5.65 15.14 -8.70
C ASP A 116 6.27 15.96 -7.57
N ASN A 117 5.54 16.94 -7.04
CA ASN A 117 5.99 17.75 -5.91
C ASN A 117 6.26 16.90 -4.66
N ARG A 118 5.38 15.94 -4.34
CA ARG A 118 5.55 15.03 -3.19
C ARG A 118 6.85 14.22 -3.30
N ILE A 119 7.16 13.72 -4.50
CA ILE A 119 8.38 12.94 -4.77
C ILE A 119 9.62 13.85 -4.80
N ASN A 120 9.51 15.05 -5.39
CA ASN A 120 10.58 16.02 -5.46
C ASN A 120 11.02 16.45 -4.07
N MET A 121 10.07 16.69 -3.15
CA MET A 121 10.38 16.96 -1.75
C MET A 121 11.26 15.87 -1.12
N ALA A 122 10.98 14.59 -1.39
CA ALA A 122 11.80 13.49 -0.88
C ALA A 122 13.16 13.41 -1.54
N THR A 123 13.21 13.62 -2.85
CA THR A 123 14.46 13.60 -3.62
C THR A 123 15.39 14.75 -3.22
N GLU A 124 14.88 15.98 -3.13
CA GLU A 124 15.65 17.19 -2.80
C GLU A 124 16.17 17.17 -1.36
N ASN A 125 15.43 16.55 -0.44
CA ASN A 125 15.85 16.40 0.94
C ASN A 125 16.70 15.15 1.20
N ASN A 126 17.08 14.40 0.14
CA ASN A 126 17.85 13.16 0.25
C ASN A 126 17.23 12.17 1.25
N ALA A 127 15.90 12.00 1.18
CA ALA A 127 15.18 11.15 2.12
C ALA A 127 15.71 9.70 2.11
N ASP A 128 15.91 9.14 3.29
CA ASP A 128 16.22 7.72 3.47
C ASP A 128 15.01 6.84 3.15
N LEU A 129 13.79 7.30 3.47
CA LEU A 129 12.52 6.61 3.22
C LEU A 129 11.42 7.58 2.79
N PHE A 130 10.46 7.08 1.99
CA PHE A 130 9.21 7.78 1.67
C PHE A 130 7.99 6.94 2.11
N ILE A 131 7.17 7.48 3.00
CA ILE A 131 6.03 6.78 3.60
C ILE A 131 4.73 7.53 3.25
N SER A 132 3.95 7.02 2.30
CA SER A 132 2.64 7.59 2.00
C SER A 132 1.55 6.90 2.82
N VAL A 133 0.72 7.67 3.52
CA VAL A 133 -0.35 7.18 4.40
C VAL A 133 -1.69 7.43 3.74
N HIS A 134 -2.47 6.38 3.58
CA HIS A 134 -3.77 6.35 2.92
C HIS A 134 -4.83 5.60 3.74
N THR A 135 -6.10 5.81 3.39
CA THR A 135 -7.22 5.08 3.97
C THR A 135 -8.09 4.49 2.86
N ASN A 136 -8.23 3.16 2.87
CA ASN A 136 -8.87 2.42 1.81
C ASN A 136 -10.40 2.58 1.83
N SER A 137 -11.06 2.18 0.75
CA SER A 137 -12.51 2.19 0.61
C SER A 137 -12.93 1.11 -0.37
N PHE A 138 -14.11 0.54 -0.17
CA PHE A 138 -14.67 -0.43 -1.11
C PHE A 138 -16.19 -0.45 -1.05
N PRO A 139 -16.91 -0.70 -2.19
CA PRO A 139 -18.36 -0.76 -2.19
C PRO A 139 -18.97 -1.83 -1.28
N ARG A 140 -18.25 -2.95 -1.02
CA ARG A 140 -18.71 -3.94 -0.04
C ARG A 140 -18.28 -3.51 1.38
N PRO A 141 -19.22 -3.21 2.29
CA PRO A 141 -18.92 -2.63 3.60
C PRO A 141 -18.34 -3.64 4.59
N ASN A 142 -18.19 -4.91 4.21
CA ASN A 142 -17.61 -5.96 5.05
C ASN A 142 -16.12 -6.21 4.77
N THR A 143 -15.52 -5.59 3.75
CA THR A 143 -14.07 -5.66 3.50
C THR A 143 -13.33 -4.87 4.57
N TYR A 144 -12.23 -5.41 5.10
CA TYR A 144 -11.45 -4.76 6.17
C TYR A 144 -9.97 -5.15 6.12
N GLY A 145 -9.17 -4.45 6.93
CA GLY A 145 -7.77 -4.76 7.22
C GLY A 145 -6.80 -3.73 6.64
N MET A 146 -5.73 -3.48 7.38
CA MET A 146 -4.59 -2.67 6.94
C MET A 146 -3.68 -3.43 5.97
N GLU A 147 -3.07 -2.73 5.03
CA GLU A 147 -2.16 -3.29 4.03
C GLU A 147 -1.08 -2.29 3.60
N THR A 148 0.08 -2.79 3.18
CA THR A 148 1.22 -1.96 2.79
C THR A 148 1.72 -2.35 1.41
N TYR A 149 1.90 -1.36 0.54
CA TYR A 149 2.35 -1.54 -0.84
C TYR A 149 3.78 -1.08 -1.04
N TYR A 150 4.48 -1.72 -1.96
CA TYR A 150 5.85 -1.40 -2.36
C TYR A 150 6.03 -1.57 -3.87
N HIS A 151 7.09 -0.98 -4.42
CA HIS A 151 7.42 -1.15 -5.83
C HIS A 151 7.92 -2.58 -6.12
N LEU A 152 7.41 -3.22 -7.17
CA LEU A 152 7.66 -4.64 -7.47
C LEU A 152 9.15 -5.02 -7.49
N ASN A 153 9.98 -4.17 -8.08
CA ASN A 153 11.41 -4.43 -8.24
C ASN A 153 12.27 -3.85 -7.09
N SER A 154 11.63 -3.32 -6.05
CA SER A 154 12.31 -2.72 -4.89
C SER A 154 12.38 -3.71 -3.73
N SER A 155 13.46 -4.50 -3.70
CA SER A 155 13.82 -5.31 -2.53
C SER A 155 13.80 -4.53 -1.20
N PRO A 156 14.38 -3.31 -1.11
CA PRO A 156 14.31 -2.55 0.14
C PRO A 156 12.90 -2.05 0.47
N GLY A 157 12.12 -1.63 -0.53
CA GLY A 157 10.71 -1.26 -0.34
C GLY A 157 9.88 -2.44 0.17
N LYS A 158 10.14 -3.65 -0.35
CA LYS A 158 9.51 -4.89 0.12
C LYS A 158 9.81 -5.17 1.59
N SER A 159 11.09 -5.14 1.99
CA SER A 159 11.46 -5.37 3.39
C SER A 159 10.83 -4.34 4.33
N LEU A 160 10.81 -3.07 3.94
CA LEU A 160 10.14 -2.01 4.70
C LEU A 160 8.64 -2.31 4.84
N ALA A 161 7.97 -2.64 3.74
CA ALA A 161 6.53 -2.93 3.73
C ALA A 161 6.18 -4.15 4.60
N GLU A 162 6.97 -5.22 4.54
CA GLU A 162 6.77 -6.42 5.36
C GLU A 162 6.93 -6.14 6.86
N LEU A 163 7.92 -5.31 7.23
CA LEU A 163 8.17 -4.94 8.62
C LEU A 163 7.06 -4.02 9.18
N ILE A 164 6.58 -3.06 8.39
CA ILE A 164 5.43 -2.22 8.75
C ILE A 164 4.15 -3.08 8.85
N GLN A 165 3.87 -3.91 7.84
CA GLN A 165 2.69 -4.79 7.82
C GLN A 165 2.63 -5.70 9.05
N LYS A 166 3.77 -6.23 9.49
CA LYS A 166 3.87 -7.08 10.68
C LYS A 166 3.47 -6.34 11.96
N GLN A 167 3.70 -5.04 12.07
CA GLN A 167 3.26 -4.25 13.24
C GLN A 167 1.78 -3.90 13.13
N LEU A 168 1.33 -3.46 11.96
CA LEU A 168 -0.08 -3.10 11.73
C LEU A 168 -1.02 -4.28 12.02
N THR A 169 -0.67 -5.48 11.56
CA THR A 169 -1.48 -6.69 11.78
C THR A 169 -1.58 -7.11 13.26
N GLN A 170 -0.74 -6.59 14.16
CA GLN A 170 -0.87 -6.84 15.60
C GLN A 170 -2.01 -6.03 16.24
N LEU A 171 -2.39 -4.89 15.64
CA LEU A 171 -3.50 -4.06 16.14
C LEU A 171 -4.87 -4.67 15.81
N GLN A 172 -4.93 -5.56 14.81
CA GLN A 172 -6.13 -6.29 14.39
C GLN A 172 -5.75 -7.76 14.17
N SER A 173 -5.91 -8.60 15.19
CA SER A 173 -5.50 -10.02 15.14
C SER A 173 -6.20 -10.84 14.04
N ASP A 174 -7.36 -10.38 13.58
CA ASP A 174 -8.14 -10.91 12.47
C ASP A 174 -7.76 -10.35 11.09
N ASN A 175 -6.85 -9.38 11.02
CA ASN A 175 -6.26 -8.92 9.76
C ASN A 175 -5.26 -9.95 9.23
N LYS A 176 -5.56 -10.55 8.07
CA LYS A 176 -4.71 -11.53 7.38
C LYS A 176 -4.04 -10.99 6.11
N ARG A 177 -4.20 -9.70 5.81
CA ARG A 177 -3.60 -9.06 4.64
C ARG A 177 -2.08 -9.07 4.74
N LYS A 178 -1.44 -9.26 3.59
CA LYS A 178 0.02 -9.20 3.43
C LYS A 178 0.41 -7.93 2.70
N SER A 179 1.67 -7.54 2.79
CA SER A 179 2.21 -6.50 1.92
C SER A 179 2.21 -6.98 0.47
N LYS A 180 1.98 -6.05 -0.47
CA LYS A 180 1.81 -6.36 -1.90
C LYS A 180 2.67 -5.46 -2.77
N ALA A 181 3.21 -6.00 -3.85
CA ALA A 181 3.77 -5.17 -4.91
C ALA A 181 2.62 -4.44 -5.63
N GLY A 182 2.84 -3.18 -6.01
CA GLY A 182 1.87 -2.39 -6.77
C GLY A 182 2.53 -1.35 -7.67
N ASP A 183 1.80 -0.93 -8.70
CA ASP A 183 2.26 -0.01 -9.74
C ASP A 183 1.81 1.44 -9.45
N TYR A 184 2.05 1.89 -8.23
CA TYR A 184 1.57 3.20 -7.80
C TYR A 184 2.59 4.30 -8.12
N TYR A 185 2.09 5.44 -8.57
CA TYR A 185 2.90 6.52 -9.08
C TYR A 185 4.00 6.98 -8.10
N LEU A 186 3.64 7.22 -6.84
CA LEU A 186 4.57 7.71 -5.82
C LEU A 186 5.72 6.72 -5.56
N ILE A 187 5.43 5.41 -5.52
CA ILE A 187 6.48 4.39 -5.31
C ILE A 187 7.31 4.15 -6.57
N ASN A 188 6.71 4.24 -7.76
CA ASN A 188 7.42 4.04 -9.03
C ASN A 188 8.43 5.15 -9.33
N GLN A 189 8.12 6.39 -8.95
CA GLN A 189 8.97 7.54 -9.22
C GLN A 189 9.95 7.83 -8.08
N SER A 190 9.79 7.15 -6.95
CA SER A 190 10.67 7.31 -5.79
C SER A 190 12.09 6.81 -6.10
N LYS A 191 13.09 7.54 -5.61
CA LYS A 191 14.52 7.16 -5.70
C LYS A 191 15.05 6.52 -4.40
N MET A 192 14.21 6.46 -3.37
CA MET A 192 14.47 5.82 -2.09
C MET A 192 13.43 4.73 -1.84
N PRO A 193 13.67 3.80 -0.90
CA PRO A 193 12.65 2.83 -0.52
C PRO A 193 11.37 3.55 -0.09
N ALA A 194 10.29 3.23 -0.79
CA ALA A 194 9.00 3.89 -0.63
C ALA A 194 7.89 2.87 -0.41
N VAL A 195 6.89 3.28 0.37
CA VAL A 195 5.69 2.48 0.63
C VAL A 195 4.43 3.32 0.64
N ILE A 196 3.30 2.70 0.28
CA ILE A 196 1.95 3.23 0.55
C ILE A 196 1.34 2.36 1.65
N VAL A 197 0.91 2.97 2.75
CA VAL A 197 0.29 2.30 3.89
C VAL A 197 -1.20 2.63 3.89
N GLU A 198 -2.03 1.64 3.58
CA GLU A 198 -3.49 1.72 3.71
C GLU A 198 -3.90 1.30 5.12
N VAL A 199 -4.38 2.26 5.92
CA VAL A 199 -4.56 2.11 7.38
C VAL A 199 -5.91 1.52 7.81
N GLY A 200 -6.67 0.98 6.86
CA GLY A 200 -7.99 0.36 7.05
C GLY A 200 -9.03 0.91 6.06
N PHE A 201 -10.25 0.37 6.08
CA PHE A 201 -11.31 0.71 5.14
C PHE A 201 -12.34 1.68 5.75
N ILE A 202 -12.43 2.91 5.22
CA ILE A 202 -13.42 3.91 5.64
C ILE A 202 -14.87 3.45 5.36
N SER A 203 -15.05 2.58 4.36
CA SER A 203 -16.34 2.00 4.00
C SER A 203 -16.82 0.95 5.00
N ASN A 204 -15.91 0.33 5.76
CA ASN A 204 -16.25 -0.67 6.77
C ASN A 204 -16.72 -0.02 8.07
N PRO A 205 -17.94 -0.30 8.58
CA PRO A 205 -18.44 0.33 9.80
C PRO A 205 -17.58 0.09 11.04
N ARG A 206 -16.99 -1.10 11.19
CA ARG A 206 -16.10 -1.41 12.33
C ARG A 206 -14.82 -0.60 12.22
N GLU A 207 -14.16 -0.62 11.06
CA GLU A 207 -12.90 0.12 10.89
C GLU A 207 -13.12 1.62 10.92
N ARG A 208 -14.21 2.15 10.35
CA ARG A 208 -14.57 3.56 10.47
C ARG A 208 -14.70 4.01 11.92
N ASN A 209 -15.37 3.22 12.78
CA ASN A 209 -15.48 3.53 14.21
C ASN A 209 -14.11 3.51 14.90
N LEU A 210 -13.22 2.58 14.52
CA LEU A 210 -11.85 2.56 15.01
C LEU A 210 -11.06 3.80 14.53
N LEU A 211 -11.16 4.16 13.26
CA LEU A 211 -10.48 5.31 12.66
C LEU A 211 -10.94 6.65 13.25
N LEU A 212 -12.14 6.73 13.82
CA LEU A 212 -12.59 7.91 14.59
C LEU A 212 -11.89 8.04 15.96
N SER A 213 -11.33 6.95 16.51
CA SER A 213 -10.65 6.96 17.81
C SER A 213 -9.25 7.56 17.72
N ASN A 214 -8.99 8.61 18.51
CA ASN A 214 -7.65 9.21 18.64
C ASN A 214 -6.59 8.17 19.06
N ASN A 215 -6.94 7.28 19.99
CA ASN A 215 -6.01 6.26 20.48
C ASN A 215 -5.66 5.26 19.38
N TYR A 216 -6.64 4.84 18.58
CA TYR A 216 -6.40 3.90 17.49
C TYR A 216 -5.52 4.51 16.40
N ARG A 217 -5.78 5.77 16.00
CA ARG A 217 -4.91 6.49 15.05
C ARG A 217 -3.48 6.67 15.59
N HIS A 218 -3.32 6.90 16.89
CA HIS A 218 -2.01 6.90 17.53
C HIS A 218 -1.34 5.53 17.51
N SER A 219 -2.07 4.44 17.80
CA SER A 219 -1.54 3.08 17.71
C SER A 219 -1.11 2.70 16.29
N ILE A 220 -1.84 3.15 15.26
CA ILE A 220 -1.43 2.98 13.86
C ILE A 220 -0.10 3.69 13.60
N ALA A 221 0.01 4.96 13.99
CA ALA A 221 1.24 5.73 13.83
C ALA A 221 2.44 5.08 14.57
N ASP A 222 2.22 4.56 15.78
CA ASP A 222 3.24 3.84 16.55
C ASP A 222 3.66 2.52 15.88
N ALA A 223 2.71 1.77 15.33
CA ALA A 223 2.99 0.55 14.58
C ALA A 223 3.82 0.82 13.31
N ILE A 224 3.49 1.88 12.56
CA ILE A 224 4.28 2.32 11.39
C ILE A 224 5.69 2.72 11.84
N GLY A 225 5.82 3.56 12.87
CA GLY A 225 7.10 4.00 13.42
C GLY A 225 7.97 2.84 13.92
N THR A 226 7.37 1.85 14.57
CA THR A 226 8.06 0.62 15.02
C THR A 226 8.52 -0.24 13.84
N GLY A 227 7.72 -0.32 12.77
CA GLY A 227 8.13 -1.00 11.54
C GLY A 227 9.36 -0.33 10.89
N ILE A 228 9.39 1.00 10.88
CA ILE A 228 10.53 1.79 10.38
C ILE A 228 11.78 1.58 11.26
N GLU A 229 11.62 1.55 12.58
CA GLU A 229 12.74 1.24 13.49
C GLU A 229 13.32 -0.14 13.23
N HIS A 230 12.48 -1.16 13.06
CA HIS A 230 12.96 -2.48 12.70
C HIS A 230 13.69 -2.47 11.36
N TYR A 231 13.19 -1.72 10.37
CA TYR A 231 13.87 -1.60 9.08
C TYR A 231 15.30 -1.05 9.23
N PHE A 232 15.50 0.03 9.99
CA PHE A 232 16.84 0.57 10.19
C PHE A 232 17.69 -0.24 11.18
N ASN A 233 17.09 -1.06 12.05
CA ASN A 233 17.85 -2.04 12.83
C ASN A 233 18.44 -3.13 11.93
N ASP A 234 17.65 -3.63 10.99
CA ASP A 234 18.07 -4.66 10.03
C ASP A 234 18.99 -4.06 8.94
N PHE A 235 18.79 -2.78 8.60
CA PHE A 235 19.51 -2.05 7.56
C PHE A 235 19.99 -0.66 8.04
N PRO A 236 21.03 -0.57 8.89
CA PRO A 236 21.44 0.69 9.53
C PRO A 236 21.85 1.82 8.57
N GLN A 237 22.36 1.47 7.39
CA GLN A 237 22.74 2.45 6.36
C GLN A 237 21.64 2.69 5.31
N GLY A 238 20.45 2.09 5.51
CA GLY A 238 19.47 1.89 4.45
C GLY A 238 19.96 0.88 3.40
N VAL A 239 19.04 0.37 2.58
CA VAL A 239 19.41 -0.45 1.42
C VAL A 239 19.14 0.36 0.16
N ARG A 240 20.19 0.58 -0.63
CA ARG A 240 20.06 1.14 -1.98
C ARG A 240 19.39 0.12 -2.88
N GLU A 241 18.48 0.59 -3.73
CA GLU A 241 17.70 -0.27 -4.63
C GLU A 241 18.61 -1.23 -5.40
N SER A 242 18.29 -2.52 -5.33
CA SER A 242 18.79 -3.52 -6.26
C SER A 242 17.59 -4.07 -7.02
N ILE A 243 17.61 -3.87 -8.34
CA ILE A 243 16.57 -4.33 -9.25
C ILE A 243 16.66 -5.86 -9.29
N GLN A 244 15.69 -6.54 -8.66
CA GLN A 244 15.40 -7.94 -8.96
C GLN A 244 14.10 -7.98 -9.77
N THR A 245 14.18 -8.56 -10.96
CA THR A 245 13.01 -8.90 -11.78
C THR A 245 12.23 -10.00 -11.07
N VAL A 246 11.12 -9.65 -10.43
CA VAL A 246 10.15 -10.61 -9.91
C VAL A 246 8.94 -10.59 -10.86
N SER A 247 8.66 -11.71 -11.52
CA SER A 247 7.48 -11.86 -12.37
C SER A 247 6.20 -11.82 -11.52
N GLN A 248 5.24 -10.96 -11.84
CA GLN A 248 3.87 -11.16 -11.32
C GLN A 248 3.17 -12.29 -12.07
N GLU A 249 2.13 -12.82 -11.45
CA GLU A 249 1.19 -13.74 -12.09
C GLU A 249 0.41 -12.99 -13.18
N GLY A 250 0.45 -13.51 -14.41
CA GLY A 250 -0.44 -13.10 -15.49
C GLY A 250 -1.74 -13.90 -15.49
N PRO A 251 -2.72 -13.54 -16.34
CA PRO A 251 -3.97 -14.29 -16.43
C PRO A 251 -3.72 -15.77 -16.79
N PRO A 252 -4.38 -16.74 -16.13
CA PRO A 252 -4.23 -18.16 -16.49
C PRO A 252 -4.74 -18.42 -17.91
N MET A 253 -3.93 -19.12 -18.73
CA MET A 253 -4.21 -19.39 -20.15
C MET A 253 -5.60 -20.00 -20.40
N ASN A 254 -6.19 -19.67 -21.55
CA ASN A 254 -7.53 -20.08 -21.96
C ASN A 254 -7.59 -21.44 -22.68
N SER A 255 -8.79 -22.02 -22.68
CA SER A 255 -9.24 -23.10 -23.58
C SER A 255 -10.26 -22.55 -24.59
N ASP A 256 -10.37 -23.20 -25.75
CA ASP A 256 -10.71 -22.59 -27.05
C ASP A 256 -12.14 -22.03 -27.29
N ASP A 257 -13.07 -22.12 -26.33
CA ASP A 257 -14.51 -21.87 -26.58
C ASP A 257 -15.17 -20.82 -25.68
N ALA A 258 -14.40 -20.12 -24.85
CA ALA A 258 -14.90 -19.10 -23.93
C ALA A 258 -13.92 -17.93 -23.82
N TYR A 259 -14.44 -16.74 -23.52
CA TYR A 259 -13.60 -15.64 -23.03
C TYR A 259 -13.85 -15.44 -21.54
N LYS A 260 -12.81 -15.01 -20.84
CA LYS A 260 -12.86 -14.77 -19.40
C LYS A 260 -13.03 -13.28 -19.12
N LEU A 261 -13.96 -12.97 -18.23
CA LEU A 261 -14.03 -11.67 -17.56
C LEU A 261 -13.42 -11.82 -16.18
N TYR A 262 -12.56 -10.89 -15.78
CA TYR A 262 -11.91 -10.94 -14.48
C TYR A 262 -12.55 -9.92 -13.55
N PHE A 263 -13.22 -10.40 -12.50
CA PHE A 263 -13.86 -9.58 -11.48
C PHE A 263 -13.12 -9.68 -10.15
N SER A 264 -13.41 -8.80 -9.20
CA SER A 264 -12.74 -8.89 -7.88
C SER A 264 -13.38 -9.97 -7.01
N SER A 265 -12.58 -10.68 -6.21
CA SER A 265 -13.09 -11.50 -5.11
C SER A 265 -13.83 -10.65 -4.07
N SER A 266 -14.54 -11.30 -3.15
CA SER A 266 -15.31 -10.58 -2.12
C SER A 266 -14.48 -9.83 -1.09
N ASP A 267 -13.24 -10.25 -0.92
CA ASP A 267 -12.27 -9.73 0.05
C ASP A 267 -11.22 -8.79 -0.57
N LEU A 268 -11.29 -8.53 -1.89
CA LEU A 268 -10.30 -7.78 -2.67
C LEU A 268 -8.88 -8.38 -2.63
N GLU A 269 -8.74 -9.68 -2.40
CA GLU A 269 -7.42 -10.31 -2.41
C GLU A 269 -6.99 -10.77 -3.81
N SER A 270 -7.93 -10.99 -4.73
CA SER A 270 -7.62 -11.56 -6.05
C SER A 270 -8.64 -11.20 -7.12
N LEU A 271 -8.28 -11.48 -8.38
CA LEU A 271 -9.22 -11.51 -9.50
C LEU A 271 -9.76 -12.93 -9.71
N VAL A 272 -11.08 -13.03 -9.84
CA VAL A 272 -11.82 -14.27 -10.10
C VAL A 272 -12.24 -14.29 -11.58
N PRO A 273 -11.82 -15.31 -12.35
CA PRO A 273 -12.26 -15.44 -13.74
C PRO A 273 -13.72 -15.93 -13.81
N GLU A 274 -14.48 -15.33 -14.71
CA GLU A 274 -15.84 -15.74 -15.04
C GLU A 274 -15.93 -16.02 -16.54
N ASN A 275 -16.24 -17.26 -16.90
CA ASN A 275 -16.35 -17.64 -18.30
C ASN A 275 -17.62 -17.05 -18.92
N ARG A 276 -17.49 -16.60 -20.17
CA ARG A 276 -18.58 -16.18 -21.04
C ARG A 276 -18.51 -16.96 -22.33
N HIS A 277 -19.68 -17.27 -22.87
CA HIS A 277 -19.81 -18.05 -24.08
C HIS A 277 -20.40 -17.21 -25.19
N ILE A 278 -19.81 -17.33 -26.38
CA ILE A 278 -20.30 -16.72 -27.61
C ILE A 278 -20.24 -17.74 -28.73
N ASN A 279 -21.18 -17.67 -29.66
CA ASN A 279 -21.19 -18.55 -30.81
C ASN A 279 -19.89 -18.37 -31.63
N GLN A 280 -19.12 -19.45 -31.80
CA GLN A 280 -17.83 -19.43 -32.51
C GLN A 280 -17.91 -18.84 -33.92
N SER A 281 -18.96 -19.15 -34.68
CA SER A 281 -19.13 -18.63 -36.05
C SER A 281 -19.36 -17.12 -36.09
N THR A 282 -19.95 -16.57 -35.02
CA THR A 282 -20.08 -15.12 -34.84
C THR A 282 -18.74 -14.53 -34.43
N TRP A 283 -18.09 -15.13 -33.42
CA TRP A 283 -16.79 -14.68 -32.93
C TRP A 283 -15.72 -14.63 -34.02
N ALA A 284 -15.62 -15.65 -34.86
CA ALA A 284 -14.64 -15.75 -35.93
C ALA A 284 -14.77 -14.63 -36.98
N LYS A 285 -15.97 -14.05 -37.15
CA LYS A 285 -16.23 -12.96 -38.12
C LYS A 285 -15.92 -11.57 -37.57
N LEU A 286 -15.75 -11.42 -36.26
CA LEU A 286 -15.47 -10.13 -35.64
C LEU A 286 -14.00 -9.75 -35.81
N THR A 287 -13.76 -8.47 -36.10
CA THR A 287 -12.42 -7.89 -36.00
C THR A 287 -11.94 -7.92 -34.55
N LEU A 288 -10.62 -7.78 -34.34
CA LEU A 288 -10.07 -7.77 -32.99
C LEU A 288 -10.68 -6.64 -32.14
N SER A 289 -10.82 -5.43 -32.67
CA SER A 289 -11.48 -4.31 -31.97
C SER A 289 -12.96 -4.57 -31.67
N GLN A 290 -13.68 -5.28 -32.53
CA GLN A 290 -15.08 -5.68 -32.26
C GLN A 290 -15.17 -6.72 -31.13
N LYS A 291 -14.28 -7.73 -31.12
CA LYS A 291 -14.15 -8.70 -30.03
C LYS A 291 -13.86 -7.99 -28.71
N SER A 292 -12.83 -7.14 -28.70
CA SER A 292 -12.45 -6.31 -27.56
C SER A 292 -13.60 -5.47 -27.02
N THR A 293 -14.34 -4.79 -27.90
CA THR A 293 -15.48 -3.95 -27.51
C THR A 293 -16.59 -4.78 -26.88
N LEU A 294 -16.88 -5.97 -27.43
CA LEU A 294 -17.90 -6.87 -26.89
C LEU A 294 -17.53 -7.35 -25.48
N VAL A 295 -16.31 -7.90 -25.33
CA VAL A 295 -15.81 -8.41 -24.05
C VAL A 295 -15.81 -7.32 -22.99
N LEU A 296 -15.32 -6.12 -23.33
CA LEU A 296 -15.25 -5.01 -22.38
C LEU A 296 -16.64 -4.50 -21.97
N ARG A 297 -17.63 -4.51 -22.88
CA ARG A 297 -19.01 -4.18 -22.52
C ARG A 297 -19.58 -5.15 -21.49
N GLU A 298 -19.28 -6.43 -21.60
CA GLU A 298 -19.73 -7.39 -20.59
C GLU A 298 -18.99 -7.24 -19.26
N LEU A 299 -17.71 -6.89 -19.27
CA LEU A 299 -16.99 -6.52 -18.05
C LEU A 299 -17.69 -5.36 -17.33
N ILE A 300 -18.10 -4.32 -18.07
CA ILE A 300 -18.86 -3.18 -17.55
C ILE A 300 -20.26 -3.59 -17.09
N GLN A 301 -20.91 -4.59 -17.70
CA GLN A 301 -22.19 -5.11 -17.21
C GLN A 301 -22.06 -5.77 -15.83
N GLY A 302 -20.88 -6.31 -15.51
CA GLY A 302 -20.54 -6.84 -14.19
C GLY A 302 -20.66 -8.37 -14.08
N PRO A 303 -20.31 -8.91 -12.91
CA PRO A 303 -20.34 -10.35 -12.68
C PRO A 303 -21.77 -10.89 -12.63
N GLN A 304 -21.95 -12.14 -13.07
CA GLN A 304 -23.20 -12.90 -12.84
C GLN A 304 -23.08 -13.74 -11.56
N ALA A 305 -21.86 -14.11 -11.17
CA ALA A 305 -21.60 -14.81 -9.92
C ALA A 305 -21.75 -13.88 -8.70
N VAL A 306 -22.52 -14.31 -7.69
CA VAL A 306 -22.77 -13.54 -6.46
C VAL A 306 -21.49 -13.32 -5.64
N THR A 307 -20.53 -14.25 -5.73
CA THR A 307 -19.25 -14.18 -5.02
C THR A 307 -18.33 -13.08 -5.55
N SER A 308 -18.47 -12.73 -6.83
CA SER A 308 -17.62 -11.75 -7.51
C SER A 308 -18.14 -10.33 -7.35
N THR A 309 -17.24 -9.37 -7.19
CA THR A 309 -17.56 -7.94 -7.12
C THR A 309 -17.23 -7.26 -8.44
N ARG A 310 -18.13 -6.36 -8.85
CA ARG A 310 -17.91 -5.42 -9.94
C ARG A 310 -16.66 -4.56 -9.67
N THR A 311 -15.84 -4.38 -10.70
CA THR A 311 -14.63 -3.55 -10.69
C THR A 311 -14.84 -2.21 -11.41
N ILE A 312 -15.74 -2.14 -12.39
CA ILE A 312 -16.06 -0.92 -13.14
C ILE A 312 -17.50 -0.49 -12.87
N THR A 313 -17.73 0.77 -12.50
CA THR A 313 -19.08 1.33 -12.30
C THR A 313 -19.97 1.14 -13.53
N PRO A 314 -21.25 0.75 -13.38
CA PRO A 314 -22.12 0.43 -14.52
C PRO A 314 -22.47 1.63 -15.41
N LYS A 315 -22.18 2.86 -14.96
CA LYS A 315 -22.38 4.08 -15.75
C LYS A 315 -21.24 4.35 -16.73
N THR A 316 -20.08 3.71 -16.54
CA THR A 316 -18.93 3.86 -17.45
C THR A 316 -19.31 3.49 -18.87
N LYS A 317 -18.98 4.36 -19.82
CA LYS A 317 -19.14 4.12 -21.25
C LYS A 317 -17.78 3.91 -21.89
N ILE A 318 -17.74 3.11 -22.95
CA ILE A 318 -16.60 3.03 -23.85
C ILE A 318 -16.84 4.10 -24.92
N LEU A 319 -16.05 5.16 -24.91
CA LEU A 319 -16.11 6.25 -25.88
C LEU A 319 -15.44 5.83 -27.19
N SER A 320 -14.28 5.18 -27.10
CA SER A 320 -13.62 4.54 -28.23
C SER A 320 -12.81 3.32 -27.78
N LEU A 321 -12.61 2.38 -28.70
CA LEU A 321 -11.70 1.25 -28.52
C LEU A 321 -11.10 0.90 -29.88
N THR A 322 -9.77 0.96 -29.98
CA THR A 322 -9.04 0.49 -31.16
C THR A 322 -7.94 -0.46 -30.73
N VAL A 323 -7.54 -1.37 -31.63
CA VAL A 323 -6.40 -2.25 -31.39
C VAL A 323 -5.36 -1.99 -32.46
N GLN A 324 -4.17 -1.58 -32.05
CA GLN A 324 -3.07 -1.23 -32.94
C GLN A 324 -1.78 -1.89 -32.44
N ASN A 325 -1.10 -2.65 -33.30
CA ASN A 325 0.17 -3.33 -32.97
C ASN A 325 0.11 -4.14 -31.66
N GLY A 326 -0.97 -4.90 -31.46
CA GLY A 326 -1.16 -5.71 -30.24
C GLY A 326 -1.63 -4.92 -29.02
N ILE A 327 -1.77 -3.59 -29.09
CA ILE A 327 -2.18 -2.76 -27.95
C ILE A 327 -3.64 -2.36 -28.10
N ALA A 328 -4.47 -2.70 -27.10
CA ALA A 328 -5.83 -2.20 -27.00
C ALA A 328 -5.83 -0.80 -26.38
N ILE A 329 -6.17 0.21 -27.18
CA ILE A 329 -6.31 1.61 -26.74
C ILE A 329 -7.79 1.85 -26.43
N ILE A 330 -8.09 2.06 -25.15
CA ILE A 330 -9.46 2.11 -24.63
C ILE A 330 -9.71 3.48 -24.01
N ASP A 331 -10.71 4.21 -24.52
CA ASP A 331 -11.16 5.47 -23.96
C ASP A 331 -12.48 5.30 -23.22
N PHE A 332 -12.47 5.51 -21.90
CA PHE A 332 -13.64 5.44 -21.04
C PHE A 332 -14.26 6.82 -20.81
N SER A 333 -15.56 6.88 -20.56
CA SER A 333 -16.17 8.10 -20.02
C SER A 333 -15.65 8.39 -18.61
N LYS A 334 -15.70 9.67 -18.24
CA LYS A 334 -15.26 10.14 -16.92
C LYS A 334 -15.94 9.46 -15.73
N ASP A 335 -17.09 8.82 -15.95
CA ASP A 335 -17.82 8.08 -14.90
C ASP A 335 -16.95 7.02 -14.20
N ILE A 336 -15.99 6.41 -14.92
CA ILE A 336 -15.07 5.42 -14.32
C ILE A 336 -14.26 6.00 -13.15
N ARG A 337 -13.99 7.30 -13.20
CA ARG A 337 -13.27 8.07 -12.17
C ARG A 337 -14.25 8.78 -11.24
N ASP A 338 -15.23 9.49 -11.79
CA ASP A 338 -16.14 10.34 -11.02
C ASP A 338 -17.00 9.53 -10.02
N ASP A 339 -17.31 8.26 -10.33
CA ASP A 339 -18.02 7.34 -9.43
C ASP A 339 -17.08 6.30 -8.78
N PHE A 340 -15.76 6.51 -8.83
CA PHE A 340 -14.79 5.60 -8.23
C PHE A 340 -14.89 5.63 -6.69
N PRO A 341 -14.97 4.48 -6.00
CA PRO A 341 -15.17 4.43 -4.55
C PRO A 341 -13.99 4.90 -3.70
N GLY A 342 -12.82 5.15 -4.32
CA GLY A 342 -11.56 5.49 -3.66
C GLY A 342 -10.75 4.26 -3.24
N GLY A 343 -9.51 4.49 -2.79
CA GLY A 343 -8.60 3.45 -2.29
C GLY A 343 -7.64 2.89 -3.34
N ALA A 344 -6.36 2.77 -2.98
CA ALA A 344 -5.30 2.33 -3.88
C ALA A 344 -5.52 0.90 -4.39
N LEU A 345 -5.95 0.00 -3.49
CA LEU A 345 -6.25 -1.40 -3.81
C LEU A 345 -7.32 -1.52 -4.89
N VAL A 346 -8.38 -0.72 -4.78
CA VAL A 346 -9.51 -0.80 -5.71
C VAL A 346 -9.08 -0.30 -7.08
N GLU A 347 -8.18 0.69 -7.13
CA GLU A 347 -7.65 1.21 -8.39
C GLU A 347 -6.80 0.15 -9.09
N ASP A 348 -5.88 -0.48 -8.36
CA ASP A 348 -5.06 -1.60 -8.85
C ASP A 348 -5.91 -2.76 -9.38
N ILE A 349 -6.90 -3.21 -8.60
CA ILE A 349 -7.81 -4.29 -9.01
C ILE A 349 -8.65 -3.90 -10.22
N THR A 350 -9.06 -2.64 -10.34
CA THR A 350 -9.83 -2.16 -11.50
C THR A 350 -8.98 -2.19 -12.77
N ILE A 351 -7.75 -1.69 -12.70
CA ILE A 351 -6.81 -1.71 -13.83
C ILE A 351 -6.47 -3.16 -14.21
N LYS A 352 -6.09 -4.00 -13.25
CA LYS A 352 -5.80 -5.43 -13.51
C LYS A 352 -7.00 -6.17 -14.10
N SER A 353 -8.22 -5.89 -13.62
CA SER A 353 -9.46 -6.46 -14.15
C SER A 353 -9.64 -6.13 -15.63
N ILE A 354 -9.39 -4.87 -16.04
CA ILE A 354 -9.42 -4.46 -17.44
C ILE A 354 -8.31 -5.16 -18.22
N VAL A 355 -7.06 -5.05 -17.75
CA VAL A 355 -5.87 -5.57 -18.44
C VAL A 355 -6.00 -7.06 -18.69
N TRP A 356 -6.27 -7.87 -17.66
CA TRP A 356 -6.37 -9.33 -17.79
C TRP A 356 -7.56 -9.77 -18.65
N THR A 357 -8.68 -9.05 -18.58
CA THR A 357 -9.85 -9.32 -19.43
C THR A 357 -9.54 -9.04 -20.91
N MET A 358 -8.63 -8.11 -21.19
CA MET A 358 -8.25 -7.73 -22.54
C MET A 358 -7.12 -8.61 -23.09
N THR A 359 -6.05 -8.84 -22.32
CA THR A 359 -4.85 -9.57 -22.77
C THR A 359 -5.08 -11.07 -22.89
N GLN A 360 -6.16 -11.61 -22.33
CA GLN A 360 -6.62 -12.98 -22.64
C GLN A 360 -7.15 -13.14 -24.08
N ILE A 361 -7.46 -12.06 -24.79
CA ILE A 361 -7.91 -12.12 -26.19
C ILE A 361 -6.66 -12.27 -27.08
N PRO A 362 -6.52 -13.34 -27.86
CA PRO A 362 -5.36 -13.53 -28.74
C PRO A 362 -5.13 -12.35 -29.68
N GLY A 363 -3.90 -11.82 -29.69
CA GLY A 363 -3.51 -10.64 -30.44
C GLY A 363 -3.59 -9.32 -29.65
N ILE A 364 -3.86 -9.37 -28.35
CA ILE A 364 -3.75 -8.22 -27.44
C ILE A 364 -2.66 -8.50 -26.41
N ASP A 365 -1.54 -7.81 -26.55
CA ASP A 365 -0.34 -7.95 -25.72
C ASP A 365 -0.31 -6.92 -24.57
N GLY A 366 -1.14 -5.87 -24.67
CA GLY A 366 -1.26 -4.85 -23.63
C GLY A 366 -2.44 -3.91 -23.83
N VAL A 367 -2.66 -3.06 -22.83
CA VAL A 367 -3.77 -2.10 -22.78
C VAL A 367 -3.26 -0.70 -22.47
N SER A 368 -3.71 0.29 -23.24
CA SER A 368 -3.58 1.72 -22.91
C SER A 368 -4.96 2.27 -22.55
N ILE A 369 -5.05 2.99 -21.44
CA ILE A 369 -6.32 3.49 -20.92
C ILE A 369 -6.35 5.02 -20.98
N LEU A 370 -7.43 5.56 -21.53
CA LEU A 370 -7.74 6.99 -21.56
C LEU A 370 -9.07 7.22 -20.83
N ILE A 371 -9.25 8.42 -20.29
CA ILE A 371 -10.49 8.84 -19.65
C ILE A 371 -10.98 10.13 -20.32
N ASN A 372 -11.98 10.06 -21.18
CA ASN A 372 -12.54 11.19 -21.93
C ASN A 372 -11.53 11.81 -22.92
N GLY A 373 -10.85 10.95 -23.68
CA GLY A 373 -9.85 11.30 -24.70
C GLY A 373 -8.48 11.65 -24.16
N GLU A 374 -8.31 11.55 -22.84
CA GLU A 374 -7.19 12.13 -22.12
C GLU A 374 -6.29 10.99 -21.59
N TYR A 375 -5.00 10.99 -21.98
CA TYR A 375 -3.95 10.02 -21.58
C TYR A 375 -3.06 10.49 -20.41
N GLY A 376 -2.75 9.63 -19.45
CA GLY A 376 -1.99 9.98 -18.24
C GLY A 376 -2.86 10.47 -17.06
N ASP A 377 -4.15 10.11 -17.02
CA ASP A 377 -5.01 10.33 -15.86
C ASP A 377 -4.73 9.33 -14.74
N SER A 378 -5.54 9.37 -13.68
CA SER A 378 -5.70 8.27 -12.73
C SER A 378 -7.19 8.00 -12.50
N ILE A 379 -7.55 6.77 -12.15
CA ILE A 379 -8.94 6.44 -11.76
C ILE A 379 -9.19 6.84 -10.30
N GLY A 380 -8.25 6.51 -9.41
CA GLY A 380 -8.32 6.71 -7.96
C GLY A 380 -7.31 7.72 -7.41
N GLY A 381 -6.31 8.10 -8.21
CA GLY A 381 -5.28 9.06 -7.81
C GLY A 381 -3.93 8.44 -7.47
N HIS A 382 -3.82 7.11 -7.53
CA HIS A 382 -2.64 6.35 -7.10
C HIS A 382 -1.87 5.76 -8.28
N ILE A 383 -2.52 5.36 -9.37
CA ILE A 383 -1.89 4.79 -10.58
C ILE A 383 -2.10 5.74 -11.76
N ILE A 384 -1.01 6.15 -12.43
CA ILE A 384 -1.12 7.00 -13.63
C ILE A 384 -1.23 6.14 -14.89
N LEU A 385 -2.20 6.47 -15.73
CA LEU A 385 -2.52 5.83 -17.01
C LEU A 385 -1.69 6.42 -18.17
N ASP A 386 -0.36 6.56 -17.98
CA ASP A 386 0.57 7.19 -18.92
C ASP A 386 1.47 6.20 -19.68
N HIS A 387 1.17 4.90 -19.58
CA HIS A 387 1.90 3.85 -20.26
C HIS A 387 0.97 2.70 -20.69
N THR A 388 1.51 1.75 -21.44
CA THR A 388 0.82 0.51 -21.79
C THR A 388 1.01 -0.50 -20.67
N PHE A 389 -0.10 -1.02 -20.14
CA PHE A 389 -0.13 -2.12 -19.19
C PHE A 389 -0.03 -3.46 -19.92
N PRO A 390 1.04 -4.25 -19.72
CA PRO A 390 1.26 -5.50 -20.45
C PRO A 390 0.47 -6.71 -19.88
N ASP A 391 0.40 -7.80 -20.66
CA ASP A 391 -0.08 -9.16 -20.27
C ASP A 391 0.54 -9.66 -18.96
N LYS A 392 1.85 -9.44 -18.80
CA LYS A 392 2.67 -9.72 -17.63
C LYS A 392 3.60 -8.53 -17.42
N PRO A 393 3.81 -8.07 -16.18
CA PRO A 393 4.70 -6.96 -15.89
C PRO A 393 6.17 -7.26 -16.19
#